data_AF-A0A947XP43-F1
#
_entry.id   AF-A0A947XP43-F1
#
_cell.length_a   1.000
_cell.length_b   1.000
_cell.length_c   1.000
_cell.angle_alpha   90.00
_cell.angle_beta   90.00
_cell.angle_gamma   90.00
#
_symmetry.space_group_name_H-M   'P 1'
#
loop_
_entity.id
_entity.type
_entity.pdbx_description
1 polymer ?
#
loop_
_entity_poly.entity_id
_entity_poly.type
_entity_poly.pdbx_seq_one_letter_code
_entity_poly.pdbx_strand_id
1 'polypeptide(L)'
;MQNLNLFQIERTQQSEPNRTQMLLGLGALLLLCLAHAGWQAWQLHQGAQRLVDKQAQAQQEEAQLQAASGNFVEPQLDARLPEELSARERDNRELQRLIAYLQLLGSQRSAGFVAPLTALTEQHPQSGLWLSGISLREGGRHMRLQGRSQDQELLPQYLQRLGQSAVFSGREFARFDVLRGEDLLLHFDLSSQLKDQEAGNE
;
A
#
# COMPACT_ATOMS: atom_id res chain seq x y z
N MET A 1 103.23 45.60 -54.69
CA MET A 1 102.17 45.39 -55.70
C MET A 1 101.15 44.41 -55.14
N GLN A 2 99.91 44.83 -54.92
CA GLN A 2 98.68 44.03 -55.02
C GLN A 2 97.48 44.95 -54.75
N ASN A 3 96.56 44.98 -55.72
CA ASN A 3 95.26 45.62 -55.66
C ASN A 3 94.33 44.82 -54.75
N LEU A 4 93.45 45.50 -54.00
CA LEU A 4 92.06 45.07 -53.92
C LEU A 4 91.16 46.29 -53.64
N ASN A 5 90.41 46.63 -54.68
CA ASN A 5 89.27 47.54 -54.65
C ASN A 5 88.15 46.89 -53.84
N LEU A 6 87.36 47.69 -53.14
CA LEU A 6 85.89 47.74 -53.30
C LEU A 6 85.34 48.66 -52.21
N PHE A 7 85.21 49.92 -52.59
CA PHE A 7 84.22 50.83 -52.04
C PHE A 7 82.84 50.17 -52.10
N GLN A 8 82.37 49.63 -50.99
CA GLN A 8 80.97 49.26 -50.82
C GLN A 8 80.30 50.40 -50.06
N ILE A 9 79.77 51.34 -50.83
CA ILE A 9 78.87 52.38 -50.33
C ILE A 9 77.54 51.67 -50.07
N GLU A 10 77.37 51.11 -48.87
CA GLU A 10 76.06 50.73 -48.37
C GLU A 10 75.28 52.02 -48.07
N ARG A 11 74.47 52.41 -49.03
CA ARG A 11 73.53 53.52 -48.91
C ARG A 11 72.38 53.07 -48.00
N THR A 12 72.46 53.35 -46.70
CA THR A 12 71.30 53.23 -45.81
C THR A 12 70.33 54.36 -46.13
N GLN A 13 69.38 54.10 -47.02
CA GLN A 13 68.25 54.98 -47.27
C GLN A 13 67.33 54.88 -46.04
N GLN A 14 67.56 55.73 -45.04
CA GLN A 14 66.55 55.99 -44.02
C GLN A 14 65.41 56.76 -44.70
N SER A 15 64.36 56.03 -45.07
CA SER A 15 63.10 56.64 -45.50
C SER A 15 62.52 57.42 -44.32
N GLU A 16 62.74 58.73 -44.30
CA GLU A 16 61.97 59.60 -43.42
C GLU A 16 60.48 59.48 -43.79
N PRO A 17 59.59 59.29 -42.81
CA PRO A 17 58.17 59.12 -43.08
C PRO A 17 57.61 60.39 -43.72
N ASN A 18 56.92 60.22 -44.85
CA ASN A 18 56.30 61.34 -45.57
C ASN A 18 55.24 62.00 -44.66
N ARG A 19 55.18 63.35 -44.61
CA ARG A 19 54.26 64.13 -43.74
C ARG A 19 52.79 63.67 -43.85
N THR A 20 52.39 63.19 -45.01
CA THR A 20 51.05 62.63 -45.27
C THR A 20 50.81 61.32 -44.52
N GLN A 21 51.80 60.43 -44.41
CA GLN A 21 51.72 59.17 -43.67
C GLN A 21 51.62 59.42 -42.16
N MET A 22 52.31 60.43 -41.64
CA MET A 22 52.22 60.82 -40.22
C MET A 22 50.84 61.40 -39.85
N LEU A 23 50.25 62.23 -40.73
CA LEU A 23 48.88 62.74 -40.54
C LEU A 23 47.83 61.63 -40.64
N LEU A 24 47.99 60.69 -41.58
CA LEU A 24 47.12 59.52 -41.68
C LEU A 24 47.21 58.62 -40.44
N GLY A 25 48.41 58.39 -39.92
CA GLY A 25 48.63 57.65 -38.68
C GLY A 25 47.97 58.32 -37.47
N LEU A 26 48.09 59.65 -37.36
CA LEU A 26 47.44 60.43 -36.31
C LEU A 26 45.91 60.35 -36.43
N GLY A 27 45.36 60.48 -37.64
CA GLY A 27 43.93 60.36 -37.89
C GLY A 27 43.39 58.96 -37.55
N ALA A 28 44.14 57.92 -37.92
CA ALA A 28 43.81 56.54 -37.56
C ALA A 28 43.86 56.31 -36.03
N LEU A 29 44.86 56.87 -35.34
CA LEU A 29 44.97 56.81 -33.89
C LEU A 29 43.79 57.51 -33.21
N LEU A 30 43.44 58.72 -33.68
CA LEU A 30 42.29 59.48 -33.16
C LEU A 30 40.98 58.72 -33.37
N LEU A 31 40.77 58.14 -34.56
CA LEU A 31 39.61 57.30 -34.84
C LEU A 31 39.55 56.07 -33.92
N LEU A 32 40.68 55.42 -33.68
CA LEU A 32 40.76 54.28 -32.76
C LEU A 32 40.44 54.70 -31.32
N CYS A 33 40.95 55.83 -30.85
CA CYS A 33 40.63 56.38 -29.53
C CYS A 33 39.15 56.74 -29.40
N LEU A 34 38.54 57.36 -30.42
CA LEU A 34 37.11 57.69 -30.42
C LEU A 34 36.25 56.42 -30.45
N ALA A 35 36.60 55.43 -31.26
CA ALA A 35 35.92 54.14 -31.30
C ALA A 35 36.03 53.42 -29.94
N HIS A 36 37.20 53.44 -29.32
CA HIS A 36 37.41 52.85 -28.00
C HIS A 36 36.63 53.57 -26.90
N ALA A 37 36.61 54.91 -26.91
CA ALA A 37 35.82 55.70 -25.98
C ALA A 37 34.31 55.45 -26.14
N GLY A 38 33.82 55.36 -27.38
CA GLY A 38 32.43 55.00 -27.68
C GLY A 38 32.08 53.60 -27.20
N TRP A 39 32.96 52.62 -27.43
CA TRP A 39 32.80 51.26 -26.91
C TRP A 39 32.74 51.25 -25.38
N GLN A 40 33.66 51.94 -24.70
CA GLN A 40 33.67 52.03 -23.24
C GLN A 40 32.40 52.67 -22.69
N ALA A 41 31.94 53.77 -23.29
CA ALA A 41 30.70 54.44 -22.90
C ALA A 41 29.48 53.52 -23.06
N TRP A 42 29.41 52.77 -24.16
CA TRP A 42 28.35 51.78 -24.39
C TRP A 42 28.40 50.64 -23.37
N GLN A 43 29.60 50.12 -23.07
CA GLN A 43 29.80 49.07 -22.08
C GLN A 43 29.41 49.53 -20.66
N LEU A 44 29.76 50.76 -20.28
CA LEU A 44 29.37 51.37 -19.01
C LEU A 44 27.84 51.53 -18.92
N HIS A 45 27.20 52.00 -19.99
CA HIS A 45 25.75 52.17 -20.02
C HIS A 45 25.02 50.83 -19.89
N GLN A 46 25.47 49.79 -20.60
CA GLN A 46 24.92 48.44 -20.45
C GLN A 46 25.18 47.86 -19.06
N GLY A 47 26.36 48.09 -18.49
CA GLY A 47 26.68 47.66 -17.13
C GLY A 47 25.75 48.28 -16.10
N ALA A 48 25.49 49.59 -16.22
CA ALA A 48 24.57 50.31 -15.34
C ALA A 48 23.14 49.79 -15.45
N GLN A 49 22.64 49.52 -16.67
CA GLN A 49 21.30 48.94 -16.87
C GLN A 49 21.18 47.55 -16.23
N ARG A 50 22.17 46.67 -16.42
CA ARG A 50 22.17 45.33 -15.81
C ARG A 50 22.16 45.38 -14.28
N LEU A 51 22.85 46.36 -13.67
CA LEU A 51 22.83 46.55 -12.22
C LEU A 51 21.44 46.97 -11.73
N VAL A 52 20.78 47.90 -12.43
CA VAL A 52 19.41 48.31 -12.11
C VAL A 52 18.43 47.14 -12.22
N ASP A 53 18.51 46.36 -13.30
CA ASP A 53 17.64 45.18 -13.48
C ASP A 53 17.87 44.13 -12.40
N LYS A 54 19.13 43.87 -12.04
CA LYS A 54 19.47 42.91 -10.99
C LYS A 54 19.02 43.38 -9.61
N GLN A 55 19.11 44.68 -9.34
CA GLN A 55 18.65 45.24 -8.09
C GLN A 55 17.13 45.21 -7.98
N ALA A 56 16.41 45.48 -9.08
CA ALA A 56 14.96 45.33 -9.13
C ALA A 56 14.51 43.87 -8.92
N GLN A 57 15.21 42.90 -9.54
CA GLN A 57 14.96 41.47 -9.32
C GLN A 57 15.16 41.07 -7.86
N ALA A 58 16.28 41.47 -7.26
CA ALA A 58 16.58 41.16 -5.86
C ALA A 58 15.53 41.74 -4.90
N GLN A 59 15.08 42.98 -5.12
CA GLN A 59 14.03 43.61 -4.33
C GLN A 59 12.69 42.87 -4.46
N GLN A 60 12.36 42.39 -5.67
CA GLN A 60 11.13 41.63 -5.90
C GLN A 60 11.18 40.25 -5.21
N GLU A 61 12.32 39.57 -5.25
CA GLU A 61 12.51 38.29 -4.54
C GLU A 61 12.43 38.49 -3.02
N GLU A 62 13.04 39.54 -2.49
CA GLU A 62 12.97 39.86 -1.07
C GLU A 62 11.54 40.18 -0.63
N ALA A 63 10.79 40.95 -1.43
CA ALA A 63 9.37 41.22 -1.18
C ALA A 63 8.51 39.94 -1.20
N GLN A 64 8.80 39.01 -2.11
CA GLN A 64 8.13 37.70 -2.15
C GLN A 64 8.45 36.86 -0.91
N LEU A 65 9.71 36.84 -0.49
CA LEU A 65 10.13 36.15 0.74
C LEU A 65 9.47 36.75 1.99
N GLN A 66 9.40 38.08 2.07
CA GLN A 66 8.72 38.77 3.17
C GLN A 66 7.21 38.50 3.16
N ALA A 67 6.56 38.50 2.00
CA ALA A 67 5.13 38.18 1.89
C ALA A 67 4.83 36.70 2.23
N ALA A 68 5.72 35.78 1.83
CA ALA A 68 5.62 34.37 2.19
C ALA A 68 5.87 34.14 3.69
N SER A 69 6.86 34.82 4.27
CA SER A 69 7.22 34.69 5.68
C SER A 69 6.22 35.39 6.62
N GLY A 70 5.64 36.52 6.19
CA GLY A 70 4.64 37.25 6.98
C GLY A 70 3.34 36.47 7.21
N ASN A 71 3.05 35.50 6.35
CA ASN A 71 1.90 34.59 6.47
C ASN A 71 2.29 33.20 6.99
N PHE A 72 3.59 32.97 7.26
CA PHE A 72 4.07 31.69 7.76
C PHE A 72 3.82 31.61 9.26
N VAL A 73 2.73 30.93 9.63
CA VAL A 73 2.50 30.48 10.99
C VAL A 73 3.11 29.09 11.11
N GLU A 74 4.13 28.94 11.94
CA GLU A 74 4.73 27.64 12.19
C GLU A 74 3.65 26.69 12.73
N PRO A 75 3.44 25.50 12.12
CA PRO A 75 2.43 24.56 12.60
C PRO A 75 2.75 24.14 14.03
N GLN A 76 2.09 24.77 15.00
CA GLN A 76 2.10 24.26 16.37
C GLN A 76 1.25 23.00 16.40
N LEU A 77 1.93 21.86 16.47
CA LEU A 77 1.28 20.59 16.73
C LEU A 77 0.64 20.68 18.12
N ASP A 78 -0.70 20.74 18.18
CA ASP A 78 -1.40 20.74 19.46
C ASP A 78 -1.03 19.47 20.21
N ALA A 79 -0.39 19.61 21.36
CA ALA A 79 0.11 18.50 22.16
C ALA A 79 -1.02 17.53 22.58
N ARG A 80 -2.29 17.96 22.51
CA ARG A 80 -3.47 17.15 22.81
C ARG A 80 -3.89 16.22 21.67
N LEU A 81 -3.59 16.54 20.42
CA LEU A 81 -4.00 15.75 19.26
C LEU A 81 -3.44 14.31 19.28
N PRO A 82 -2.15 14.08 19.59
CA PRO A 82 -1.61 12.72 19.70
C PRO A 82 -2.27 11.91 20.84
N GLU A 83 -2.62 12.56 21.94
CA GLU A 83 -3.27 11.91 23.08
C GLU A 83 -4.71 11.51 22.74
N GLU A 84 -5.47 12.42 22.12
CA GLU A 84 -6.82 12.14 21.63
C GLU A 84 -6.84 11.04 20.57
N LEU A 85 -5.89 11.07 19.62
CA LEU A 85 -5.75 10.03 18.62
C LEU A 85 -5.46 8.66 19.25
N SER A 86 -4.52 8.60 20.20
CA SER A 86 -4.19 7.36 20.91
C SER A 86 -5.39 6.81 21.68
N ALA A 87 -6.18 7.67 22.33
CA ALA A 87 -7.41 7.26 23.02
C ALA A 87 -8.43 6.69 22.03
N ARG A 88 -8.71 7.40 20.92
CA ARG A 88 -9.66 6.95 19.90
C ARG A 88 -9.25 5.65 19.22
N GLU A 89 -7.96 5.45 18.99
CA GLU A 89 -7.46 4.17 18.45
C GLU A 89 -7.64 3.01 19.42
N ARG A 90 -7.49 3.24 20.74
CA ARG A 90 -7.75 2.19 21.75
C ARG A 90 -9.24 1.80 21.73
N ASP A 91 -10.13 2.78 21.79
CA ASP A 91 -11.58 2.55 21.73
C ASP A 91 -11.96 1.77 20.45
N ASN A 92 -11.40 2.14 19.30
CA ASN A 92 -11.68 1.47 18.04
C ASN A 92 -11.19 0.02 18.05
N ARG A 93 -9.98 -0.24 18.57
CA ARG A 93 -9.44 -1.60 18.71
C ARG A 93 -10.30 -2.47 19.62
N GLU A 94 -10.84 -1.91 20.70
CA GLU A 94 -11.75 -2.65 21.59
C GLU A 94 -13.07 -3.01 20.90
N LEU A 95 -13.67 -2.06 20.18
CA LEU A 95 -14.89 -2.31 19.40
C LEU A 95 -14.68 -3.35 18.31
N GLN A 96 -13.55 -3.31 17.60
CA GLN A 96 -13.23 -4.31 16.58
C GLN A 96 -13.10 -5.72 17.18
N ARG A 97 -12.46 -5.85 18.35
CA ARG A 97 -12.37 -7.14 19.06
C ARG A 97 -13.75 -7.66 19.47
N LEU A 98 -14.62 -6.77 19.96
CA LEU A 98 -15.99 -7.15 20.30
C LEU A 98 -16.77 -7.62 19.07
N ILE A 99 -16.67 -6.91 17.95
CA ILE A 99 -17.32 -7.30 16.69
C ILE A 99 -16.81 -8.66 16.23
N ALA A 100 -15.49 -8.88 16.22
CA ALA A 100 -14.90 -10.16 15.83
C ALA A 100 -15.39 -11.32 16.73
N TYR A 101 -15.47 -11.09 18.04
CA TYR A 101 -16.00 -12.07 18.98
C TYR A 101 -17.49 -12.37 18.73
N LEU A 102 -18.31 -11.35 18.49
CA LEU A 102 -19.73 -11.51 18.19
C LEU A 102 -19.96 -12.21 16.85
N GLN A 103 -19.12 -11.96 15.85
CA GLN A 103 -19.16 -12.67 14.56
C GLN A 103 -18.79 -14.14 14.72
N LEU A 104 -17.78 -14.47 15.53
CA LEU A 104 -17.43 -15.85 15.85
C LEU A 104 -18.59 -16.55 16.59
N LEU A 105 -19.19 -15.89 17.57
CA LEU A 105 -20.35 -16.42 18.28
C LEU A 105 -21.55 -16.59 17.34
N GLY A 106 -21.75 -15.64 16.43
CA GLY A 106 -22.78 -15.65 15.41
C GLY A 106 -22.59 -16.78 14.39
N SER A 107 -21.37 -17.05 13.95
CA SER A 107 -21.05 -18.15 13.02
C SER A 107 -21.15 -19.50 13.70
N GLN A 108 -20.69 -19.64 14.95
CA GLN A 108 -20.91 -20.85 15.75
C GLN A 108 -22.39 -21.12 15.99
N ARG A 109 -23.22 -20.08 16.13
CA ARG A 109 -24.67 -20.24 16.28
C ARG A 109 -25.40 -20.42 14.93
N SER A 110 -24.82 -19.93 13.84
CA SER A 110 -25.40 -19.90 12.49
C SER A 110 -24.86 -20.96 11.53
N ALA A 111 -23.98 -21.88 11.97
CA ALA A 111 -23.78 -23.15 11.29
C ALA A 111 -25.13 -23.90 11.31
N GLY A 112 -25.95 -23.60 10.32
CA GLY A 112 -27.40 -23.74 10.40
C GLY A 112 -27.85 -25.18 10.62
N PHE A 113 -28.96 -25.34 11.33
CA PHE A 113 -29.61 -26.64 11.54
C PHE A 113 -30.23 -27.21 10.26
N VAL A 114 -30.45 -26.36 9.25
CA VAL A 114 -31.12 -26.74 8.01
C VAL A 114 -30.34 -27.81 7.27
N ALA A 115 -29.05 -27.61 6.99
CA ALA A 115 -28.28 -28.58 6.21
C ALA A 115 -28.20 -29.98 6.87
N PRO A 116 -27.93 -30.11 8.19
CA PRO A 116 -28.00 -31.40 8.87
C PRO A 116 -29.39 -32.04 8.84
N LEU A 117 -30.46 -31.25 9.08
CA LEU A 117 -31.84 -31.77 9.09
C LEU A 117 -32.29 -32.22 7.69
N THR A 118 -31.92 -31.47 6.65
CA THR A 118 -32.18 -31.85 5.26
C THR A 118 -31.47 -33.17 4.92
N ALA A 119 -30.18 -33.28 5.25
CA ALA A 119 -29.42 -34.50 4.97
C ALA A 119 -29.92 -35.72 5.75
N LEU A 120 -30.39 -35.55 7.00
CA LEU A 120 -31.05 -36.63 7.75
C LEU A 120 -32.30 -37.15 7.04
N THR A 121 -33.04 -36.24 6.40
CA THR A 121 -34.28 -36.54 5.68
C THR A 121 -34.00 -37.21 4.34
N GLU A 122 -33.07 -36.67 3.55
CA GLU A 122 -32.68 -37.20 2.24
C GLU A 122 -32.14 -38.63 2.32
N GLN A 123 -31.40 -38.93 3.39
CA GLN A 123 -30.81 -40.26 3.60
C GLN A 123 -31.74 -41.21 4.37
N HIS A 124 -32.91 -40.76 4.84
CA HIS A 124 -33.80 -41.57 5.66
C HIS A 124 -34.29 -42.81 4.88
N PRO A 125 -34.30 -44.02 5.48
CA PRO A 125 -34.88 -45.21 4.84
C PRO A 125 -36.40 -45.03 4.60
N GLN A 126 -36.95 -45.74 3.61
CA GLN A 126 -38.37 -45.65 3.27
C GLN A 126 -39.29 -46.24 4.36
N SER A 127 -38.81 -47.24 5.10
CA SER A 127 -39.55 -47.91 6.17
C SER A 127 -38.62 -48.58 7.18
N GLY A 128 -39.17 -48.99 8.32
CA GLY A 128 -38.47 -49.83 9.31
C GLY A 128 -37.58 -49.09 10.31
N LEU A 129 -37.40 -47.78 10.18
CA LEU A 129 -36.65 -46.94 11.12
C LEU A 129 -37.41 -45.65 11.37
N TRP A 130 -37.44 -45.21 12.63
CA TRP A 130 -38.08 -43.98 13.06
C TRP A 130 -37.15 -43.19 13.97
N LEU A 131 -36.98 -41.90 13.68
CA LEU A 131 -36.32 -40.96 14.57
C LEU A 131 -37.37 -40.34 15.51
N SER A 132 -37.21 -40.54 16.81
CA SER A 132 -38.07 -39.99 17.85
C SER A 132 -37.46 -38.79 18.58
N GLY A 133 -36.15 -38.60 18.45
CA GLY A 133 -35.44 -37.46 19.03
C GLY A 133 -34.25 -37.07 18.17
N ILE A 134 -34.18 -35.78 17.83
CA ILE A 134 -33.05 -35.18 17.13
C ILE A 134 -32.61 -33.96 17.96
N SER A 135 -31.38 -33.98 18.48
CA SER A 135 -30.81 -32.87 19.24
C SER A 135 -29.53 -32.40 18.56
N LEU A 136 -29.49 -31.13 18.18
CA LEU A 136 -28.29 -30.45 17.68
C LEU A 136 -27.91 -29.34 18.65
N ARG A 137 -26.65 -29.30 19.08
CA ARG A 137 -26.11 -28.25 19.96
C ARG A 137 -24.87 -27.63 19.32
N GLU A 138 -24.54 -26.40 19.74
CA GLU A 138 -23.33 -25.69 19.31
C GLU A 138 -23.19 -25.60 17.77
N GLY A 139 -24.21 -25.08 17.09
CA GLY A 139 -24.20 -24.98 15.62
C GLY A 139 -24.18 -26.33 14.91
N GLY A 140 -24.66 -27.38 15.59
CA GLY A 140 -24.64 -28.74 15.08
C GLY A 140 -23.35 -29.51 15.37
N ARG A 141 -22.32 -28.93 16.00
CA ARG A 141 -21.08 -29.65 16.36
C ARG A 141 -21.37 -30.92 17.16
N HIS A 142 -22.34 -30.85 18.08
CA HIS A 142 -22.84 -32.01 18.82
C HIS A 142 -24.20 -32.43 18.26
N MET A 143 -24.34 -33.72 17.97
CA MET A 143 -25.59 -34.31 17.51
C MET A 143 -25.97 -35.52 18.37
N ARG A 144 -27.24 -35.65 18.71
CA ARG A 144 -27.82 -36.86 19.28
C ARG A 144 -29.04 -37.29 18.48
N LEU A 145 -29.08 -38.57 18.10
CA LEU A 145 -30.19 -39.20 17.40
C LEU A 145 -30.75 -40.32 18.27
N GLN A 146 -32.07 -40.30 18.45
CA GLN A 146 -32.81 -41.29 19.21
C GLN A 146 -33.95 -41.82 18.36
N GLY A 147 -34.22 -43.11 18.47
CA GLY A 147 -35.24 -43.70 17.62
C GLY A 147 -35.46 -45.17 17.86
N ARG A 148 -36.23 -45.76 16.94
CA ARG A 148 -36.58 -47.17 16.93
C ARG A 148 -36.29 -47.78 15.56
N SER A 149 -35.86 -49.02 15.54
CA SER A 149 -35.65 -49.80 14.32
C SER A 149 -36.32 -51.17 14.44
N GLN A 150 -36.94 -51.63 13.34
CA GLN A 150 -37.48 -52.99 13.23
C GLN A 150 -36.36 -54.03 13.00
N ASP A 151 -35.26 -53.62 12.37
CA ASP A 151 -34.15 -54.49 12.00
C ASP A 151 -32.83 -53.96 12.60
N GLN A 152 -31.94 -54.88 12.96
CA GLN A 152 -30.58 -54.57 13.41
C GLN A 152 -29.73 -53.97 12.27
N GLU A 153 -30.03 -54.28 11.01
CA GLU A 153 -29.20 -53.83 9.87
C GLU A 153 -29.56 -52.44 9.35
N LEU A 154 -30.81 -51.98 9.54
CA LEU A 154 -31.28 -50.70 9.01
C LEU A 154 -30.54 -49.49 9.59
N LEU A 155 -30.18 -49.55 10.87
CA LEU A 155 -29.50 -48.45 11.54
C LEU A 155 -28.05 -48.29 11.07
N PRO A 156 -27.20 -49.34 11.06
CA PRO A 156 -25.87 -49.26 10.45
C PRO A 156 -25.89 -48.78 8.99
N GLN A 157 -26.82 -49.28 8.16
CA GLN A 157 -26.95 -48.84 6.77
C GLN A 157 -27.35 -47.37 6.65
N TYR A 158 -28.24 -46.88 7.51
CA TYR A 158 -28.59 -45.47 7.56
C TYR A 158 -27.40 -44.60 7.94
N LEU A 159 -26.62 -44.99 8.96
CA LEU A 159 -25.43 -44.25 9.38
C LEU A 159 -24.34 -44.23 8.31
N GLN A 160 -24.16 -45.33 7.57
CA GLN A 160 -23.21 -45.40 6.47
C GLN A 160 -23.60 -44.45 5.32
N ARG A 161 -24.90 -44.36 4.98
CA ARG A 161 -25.40 -43.38 4.00
C ARG A 161 -25.27 -41.94 4.49
N LEU A 162 -25.55 -41.70 5.76
CA LEU A 162 -25.42 -40.39 6.39
C LEU A 162 -23.96 -39.90 6.34
N GLY A 163 -23.00 -40.79 6.58
CA GLY A 163 -21.56 -40.50 6.50
C GLY A 163 -21.05 -40.16 5.09
N GLN A 164 -21.81 -40.44 4.03
CA GLN A 164 -21.46 -40.03 2.66
C GLN A 164 -21.84 -38.57 2.36
N SER A 165 -22.70 -37.96 3.18
CA SER A 165 -23.05 -36.55 3.02
C SER A 165 -21.92 -35.65 3.52
N ALA A 166 -21.58 -34.63 2.73
CA ALA A 166 -20.56 -33.64 3.07
C ALA A 166 -20.82 -32.96 4.43
N VAL A 167 -22.09 -32.84 4.84
CA VAL A 167 -22.52 -32.20 6.10
C VAL A 167 -22.09 -33.00 7.33
N PHE A 168 -21.89 -34.32 7.20
CA PHE A 168 -21.51 -35.21 8.29
C PHE A 168 -20.07 -35.72 8.20
N SER A 169 -19.30 -35.26 7.20
CA SER A 169 -17.88 -35.61 7.05
C SER A 169 -17.06 -35.14 8.26
N GLY A 170 -16.08 -35.95 8.68
CA GLY A 170 -15.20 -35.63 9.81
C GLY A 170 -15.84 -35.72 11.20
N ARG A 171 -17.05 -36.29 11.31
CA ARG A 171 -17.68 -36.59 12.60
C ARG A 171 -17.27 -37.95 13.12
N GLU A 172 -17.08 -38.02 14.43
CA GLU A 172 -16.86 -39.27 15.15
C GLU A 172 -18.06 -39.57 16.06
N PHE A 173 -18.49 -40.84 16.09
CA PHE A 173 -19.54 -41.29 16.99
C PHE A 173 -18.94 -41.48 18.39
N ALA A 174 -19.42 -40.69 19.35
CA ALA A 174 -18.90 -40.71 20.71
C ALA A 174 -19.55 -41.80 21.57
N ARG A 175 -20.82 -42.13 21.30
CA ARG A 175 -21.57 -43.15 22.04
C ARG A 175 -22.69 -43.73 21.19
N PHE A 176 -22.86 -45.04 21.29
CA PHE A 176 -23.92 -45.80 20.63
C PHE A 176 -24.48 -46.84 21.60
N ASP A 177 -25.75 -46.70 21.96
CA ASP A 177 -26.49 -47.65 22.78
C ASP A 177 -27.66 -48.20 21.98
N VAL A 178 -27.85 -49.52 22.01
CA VAL A 178 -29.01 -50.20 21.41
C VAL A 178 -29.55 -51.21 22.41
N LEU A 179 -30.86 -51.11 22.67
CA LEU A 179 -31.58 -51.99 23.58
C LEU A 179 -32.85 -52.47 22.90
N ARG A 180 -33.26 -53.71 23.15
CA ARG A 180 -34.56 -54.19 22.71
C ARG A 180 -35.63 -53.74 23.69
N GLY A 181 -36.60 -52.97 23.21
CA GLY A 181 -37.74 -52.51 23.99
C GLY A 181 -38.79 -53.60 24.20
N GLU A 182 -39.74 -53.32 25.08
CA GLU A 182 -40.92 -54.18 25.33
C GLU A 182 -41.82 -54.30 24.08
N ASP A 183 -41.72 -53.33 23.17
CA ASP A 183 -42.40 -53.29 21.87
C ASP A 183 -41.76 -54.17 20.79
N LEU A 184 -40.77 -55.00 21.18
CA LEU A 184 -39.96 -55.85 20.29
C LEU A 184 -39.11 -55.08 19.26
N LEU A 185 -39.09 -53.75 19.32
CA LEU A 185 -38.27 -52.89 18.48
C LEU A 185 -36.92 -52.62 19.14
N LEU A 186 -35.93 -52.25 18.33
CA LEU A 186 -34.63 -51.83 18.80
C LEU A 186 -34.66 -50.33 19.07
N HIS A 187 -34.54 -49.94 20.33
CA HIS A 187 -34.41 -48.55 20.73
C HIS A 187 -32.94 -48.20 20.69
N PHE A 188 -32.61 -47.13 19.95
CA PHE A 188 -31.24 -46.69 19.80
C PHE A 188 -31.05 -45.26 20.29
N ASP A 189 -29.86 -45.02 20.83
CA ASP A 189 -29.37 -43.70 21.21
C ASP A 189 -27.94 -43.53 20.71
N LEU A 190 -27.74 -42.53 19.88
CA LEU A 190 -26.48 -42.26 19.23
C LEU A 190 -26.09 -40.81 19.48
N SER A 191 -24.86 -40.58 19.87
CA SER A 191 -24.27 -39.25 19.91
C SER A 191 -23.01 -39.17 19.06
N SER A 192 -22.85 -38.05 18.35
CA SER A 192 -21.66 -37.75 17.56
C SER A 192 -21.21 -36.32 17.78
N GLN A 193 -19.90 -36.11 17.60
CA GLN A 193 -19.26 -34.82 17.67
C GLN A 193 -18.42 -34.59 16.42
N LEU A 194 -18.40 -33.35 15.93
CA LEU A 194 -17.48 -32.95 14.88
C LEU A 194 -16.06 -32.91 15.47
N LYS A 195 -15.12 -33.60 14.85
CA LYS A 195 -13.72 -33.54 15.27
C LYS A 195 -13.21 -32.13 15.02
N ASP A 196 -12.58 -31.51 16.02
CA ASP A 196 -11.84 -30.28 15.79
C ASP A 196 -10.74 -30.59 14.78
N GLN A 197 -10.80 -29.94 13.61
CA GLN A 197 -9.63 -29.87 12.77
C GLN A 197 -8.63 -29.05 13.58
N GLU A 198 -7.70 -29.74 14.24
CA GLU A 198 -6.44 -29.13 14.66
C GLU A 198 -5.90 -28.45 13.40
N ALA A 199 -5.90 -27.11 13.41
CA ALA A 199 -5.21 -26.33 12.42
C ALA A 199 -3.76 -26.80 12.48
N GLY A 200 -3.37 -27.64 11.51
CA GLY A 200 -2.00 -28.03 11.31
C GLY A 200 -1.21 -26.76 11.06
N ASN A 201 -0.55 -26.28 12.10
CA ASN A 201 0.54 -25.34 11.99
C ASN A 201 1.71 -26.12 11.37
N GLU A 202 1.84 -26.03 10.05
CA GLU A 202 3.13 -26.15 9.37
C GLU A 202 3.59 -24.74 8.95
#